data_AF-A0A5B7HR71-F1
#
_entry.id   AF-A0A5B7HR71-F1
#
_cell.length_a   1.000
_cell.length_b   1.000
_cell.length_c   1.000
_cell.angle_alpha   90.00
_cell.angle_beta   90.00
_cell.angle_gamma   90.00
#
_symmetry.space_group_name_H-M   'P 1'
#
loop_
_entity.id
_entity.type
_entity.pdbx_description
1 polymer ?
#
loop_
_entity_poly.entity_id
_entity_poly.type
_entity_poly.pdbx_seq_one_letter_code
_entity_poly.pdbx_strand_id
1 'polypeptide(L)'
;MSHVNSLSDEDFITTFGNLVENCPLVAASVVSCRPFNSLMHLHAEICSFIDELPLKGREGILRGFSMLGLPSLQQTEESRRESKVAGVPELVKSHGTEFNNLNKSYSLKFGFPFVICTWLNKEEDILHGLRSRLHNSPEEELHTGIEEVKKIALLRLKNLVSDDMDSKM
;
A
#
# COMPACT_ATOMS: atom_id res chain seq x y z
N MET A 1 3.38 -13.88 17.32
CA MET A 1 1.92 -13.71 17.29
C MET A 1 1.28 -13.56 18.67
N SER A 2 1.80 -14.19 19.74
CA SER A 2 1.26 -14.03 21.10
C SER A 2 1.11 -12.55 21.51
N HIS A 3 2.14 -11.74 21.26
CA HIS A 3 2.11 -10.30 21.53
C HIS A 3 0.98 -9.58 20.78
N VAL A 4 0.93 -9.73 19.45
CA VAL A 4 -0.13 -9.17 18.59
C VAL A 4 -1.54 -9.59 19.06
N ASN A 5 -1.72 -10.86 19.42
CA ASN A 5 -3.00 -11.37 19.91
C ASN A 5 -3.39 -10.83 21.29
N SER A 6 -2.43 -10.30 22.06
CA SER A 6 -2.65 -9.75 23.41
C SER A 6 -2.86 -8.22 23.45
N LEU A 7 -2.67 -7.52 22.32
CA LEU A 7 -2.89 -6.07 22.25
C LEU A 7 -4.36 -5.74 22.52
N SER A 8 -4.61 -4.56 23.10
CA SER A 8 -5.97 -4.00 23.09
C SER A 8 -6.39 -3.67 21.65
N ASP A 9 -7.70 -3.51 21.41
CA ASP A 9 -8.19 -3.14 20.08
C ASP A 9 -7.63 -1.77 19.65
N GLU A 10 -7.52 -0.83 20.59
CA GLU A 10 -6.95 0.50 20.36
C GLU A 10 -5.47 0.43 20.00
N ASP A 11 -4.68 -0.35 20.75
CA ASP A 11 -3.25 -0.52 20.46
C ASP A 11 -3.05 -1.22 19.11
N PHE A 12 -3.86 -2.25 18.81
CA PHE A 12 -3.81 -2.96 17.54
C PHE A 12 -4.09 -2.01 16.37
N ILE A 13 -5.15 -1.20 16.46
CA ILE A 13 -5.50 -0.23 15.41
C ILE A 13 -4.42 0.85 15.30
N THR A 14 -3.83 1.28 16.41
CA THR A 14 -2.75 2.27 16.39
C THR A 14 -1.50 1.72 15.72
N THR A 15 -1.10 0.48 16.03
CA THR A 15 0.10 -0.15 15.46
C THR A 15 -0.10 -0.56 14.00
N PHE A 16 -1.26 -1.12 13.64
CA PHE A 16 -1.50 -1.71 12.32
C PHE A 16 -2.41 -0.84 11.42
N GLY A 17 -2.85 0.33 11.89
CA GLY A 17 -3.81 1.20 11.20
C GLY A 17 -3.34 1.74 9.86
N ASN A 18 -2.02 1.78 9.62
CA ASN A 18 -1.47 2.22 8.35
C ASN A 18 -0.83 1.09 7.53
N LEU A 19 -1.23 -0.17 7.76
CA LEU A 19 -0.88 -1.28 6.87
C LEU A 19 -1.43 -1.06 5.45
N VAL A 20 -2.61 -0.47 5.36
CA VAL A 20 -3.17 0.07 4.12
C VAL A 20 -3.19 1.58 4.26
N GLU A 21 -2.56 2.26 3.31
CA GLU A 21 -2.34 3.71 3.34
C GLU A 21 -3.63 4.48 3.64
N ASN A 22 -3.60 5.31 4.69
CA ASN A 22 -4.72 6.15 5.11
C ASN A 22 -6.05 5.38 5.31
N CYS A 23 -5.98 4.07 5.63
CA CYS A 23 -7.16 3.22 5.77
C CYS A 23 -7.14 2.39 7.07
N PRO A 24 -7.24 3.03 8.26
CA PRO A 24 -7.25 2.33 9.55
C PRO A 24 -8.44 1.41 9.74
N LEU A 25 -9.51 1.58 8.93
CA LEU A 25 -10.68 0.71 8.94
C LEU A 25 -10.30 -0.76 8.66
N VAL A 26 -9.28 -1.01 7.84
CA VAL A 26 -8.83 -2.38 7.55
C VAL A 26 -8.34 -3.03 8.84
N ALA A 27 -7.46 -2.38 9.60
CA ALA A 27 -6.98 -2.86 10.88
C ALA A 27 -8.12 -3.02 11.92
N ALA A 28 -9.01 -2.03 11.97
CA ALA A 28 -10.16 -2.05 12.87
C ALA A 28 -11.17 -3.17 12.55
N SER A 29 -11.21 -3.65 11.31
CA SER A 29 -12.08 -4.76 10.91
C SER A 29 -11.45 -6.11 11.27
N VAL A 30 -10.18 -6.30 10.92
CA VAL A 30 -9.50 -7.60 11.11
C VAL A 30 -9.16 -7.90 12.57
N VAL A 31 -9.09 -6.90 13.46
CA VAL A 31 -8.82 -7.12 14.89
C VAL A 31 -9.80 -8.09 15.56
N SER A 32 -11.03 -8.16 15.03
CA SER A 32 -12.08 -9.08 15.47
C SER A 32 -11.85 -10.54 15.07
N CYS A 33 -10.97 -10.81 14.09
CA CYS A 33 -10.63 -12.16 13.60
C CYS A 33 -9.59 -12.88 14.47
N ARG A 34 -9.18 -12.30 15.61
CA ARG A 34 -8.25 -12.93 16.55
C ARG A 34 -8.83 -14.21 17.16
N PRO A 35 -7.98 -15.19 17.53
CA PRO A 35 -6.53 -15.13 17.49
C PRO A 35 -5.93 -15.44 16.11
N PHE A 36 -4.87 -14.71 15.74
CA PHE A 36 -4.08 -15.00 14.55
C PHE A 36 -3.04 -16.09 14.84
N ASN A 37 -2.94 -17.04 13.91
CA ASN A 37 -2.05 -18.20 14.04
C ASN A 37 -0.66 -17.93 13.48
N SER A 38 -0.55 -16.98 12.54
CA SER A 38 0.71 -16.56 11.92
C SER A 38 0.56 -15.15 11.35
N LEU A 39 1.68 -14.54 10.97
CA LEU A 39 1.68 -13.27 10.24
C LEU A 39 0.90 -13.40 8.92
N MET A 40 1.06 -14.55 8.23
CA MET A 40 0.33 -14.82 6.99
C MET A 40 -1.17 -15.01 7.22
N HIS A 41 -1.60 -15.52 8.39
CA HIS A 41 -3.02 -15.58 8.73
C HIS A 41 -3.60 -14.16 8.86
N LEU A 42 -2.93 -13.26 9.59
CA LEU A 42 -3.34 -11.84 9.66
C LEU A 42 -3.36 -11.17 8.27
N HIS A 43 -2.35 -11.41 7.44
CA HIS A 43 -2.34 -10.88 6.07
C HIS A 43 -3.49 -11.43 5.21
N ALA A 44 -3.84 -12.71 5.37
CA ALA A 44 -4.98 -13.32 4.67
C ALA A 44 -6.31 -12.67 5.09
N GLU A 45 -6.51 -12.39 6.38
CA GLU A 45 -7.70 -11.67 6.87
C GLU A 45 -7.80 -10.24 6.29
N ILE A 46 -6.65 -9.54 6.19
CA ILE A 46 -6.57 -8.24 5.51
C ILE A 46 -6.98 -8.36 4.03
N CYS A 47 -6.48 -9.37 3.33
CA CYS A 47 -6.82 -9.58 1.92
C CYS A 47 -8.31 -9.90 1.74
N SER A 48 -8.87 -10.79 2.57
CA SER A 48 -10.29 -11.16 2.52
C SER A 48 -11.18 -9.93 2.71
N PHE A 49 -10.87 -9.11 3.72
CA PHE A 49 -11.62 -7.88 3.96
C PHE A 49 -11.60 -6.94 2.73
N ILE A 50 -10.43 -6.74 2.11
CA ILE A 50 -10.30 -5.88 0.92
C ILE A 50 -11.09 -6.46 -0.27
N ASP A 51 -11.05 -7.77 -0.46
CA ASP A 51 -11.74 -8.45 -1.57
C ASP A 51 -13.27 -8.43 -1.42
N GLU A 52 -13.76 -8.47 -0.19
CA GLU A 52 -15.19 -8.37 0.14
C GLU A 52 -15.75 -6.94 0.00
N LEU A 53 -14.88 -5.92 -0.09
CA LEU A 53 -15.34 -4.55 -0.28
C LEU A 53 -16.07 -4.36 -1.62
N PRO A 54 -17.16 -3.58 -1.63
CA PRO A 54 -17.79 -3.17 -2.86
C PRO A 54 -16.79 -2.40 -3.72
N LEU A 55 -17.05 -2.34 -5.04
CA LEU A 55 -16.16 -1.69 -6.01
C LEU A 55 -15.72 -0.28 -5.55
N LYS A 56 -16.65 0.54 -5.08
CA LYS A 56 -16.36 1.89 -4.55
C LYS A 56 -15.44 1.90 -3.32
N GLY A 57 -15.51 0.86 -2.48
CA GLY A 57 -14.63 0.70 -1.33
C GLY A 57 -13.19 0.42 -1.77
N ARG A 58 -13.01 -0.47 -2.74
CA ARG A 58 -11.70 -0.76 -3.35
C ARG A 58 -11.11 0.45 -4.07
N GLU A 59 -11.91 1.19 -4.83
CA GLU A 59 -11.46 2.47 -5.39
C GLU A 59 -11.10 3.49 -4.30
N GLY A 60 -11.87 3.52 -3.21
CA GLY A 60 -11.61 4.38 -2.05
C GLY A 60 -10.26 4.12 -1.41
N ILE A 61 -9.88 2.83 -1.27
CA ILE A 61 -8.54 2.44 -0.83
C ILE A 61 -7.47 3.03 -1.75
N LEU A 62 -7.60 2.86 -3.07
CA LEU A 62 -6.62 3.38 -4.03
C LEU A 62 -6.53 4.92 -3.98
N ARG A 63 -7.66 5.62 -3.82
CA ARG A 63 -7.70 7.08 -3.65
C ARG A 63 -7.07 7.56 -2.34
N GLY A 64 -6.92 6.68 -1.34
CA GLY A 64 -6.20 6.98 -0.10
C GLY A 64 -4.69 7.15 -0.30
N PHE A 65 -4.14 6.63 -1.39
CA PHE A 65 -2.71 6.78 -1.70
C PHE A 65 -2.39 8.18 -2.23
N SER A 66 -1.19 8.65 -1.91
CA SER A 66 -0.62 9.84 -2.56
C SER A 66 -0.12 9.48 -3.96
N MET A 67 -0.11 10.46 -4.87
CA MET A 67 0.51 10.27 -6.19
C MET A 67 2.01 9.98 -6.04
N LEU A 68 2.49 8.97 -6.76
CA LEU A 68 3.88 8.56 -6.70
C LEU A 68 4.79 9.71 -7.19
N GLY A 69 5.87 9.98 -6.46
CA GLY A 69 6.80 11.07 -6.79
C GLY A 69 6.39 12.46 -6.31
N LEU A 70 5.30 12.60 -5.53
CA LEU A 70 4.99 13.86 -4.85
C LEU A 70 6.08 14.24 -3.83
N PRO A 71 6.19 15.54 -3.48
CA PRO A 71 7.11 15.99 -2.43
C PRO A 71 6.87 15.26 -1.10
N SER A 72 7.95 14.97 -0.38
CA SER A 72 7.92 14.18 0.86
C SER A 72 6.98 14.70 1.96
N LEU A 73 6.69 16.01 1.97
CA LEU A 73 5.75 16.65 2.91
C LEU A 73 4.28 16.28 2.65
N GLN A 74 3.98 15.70 1.48
CA GLN A 74 2.64 15.28 1.08
C GLN A 74 2.45 13.76 1.17
N GLN A 75 3.40 13.05 1.78
CA GLN A 75 3.40 11.61 1.92
C GLN A 75 3.36 11.22 3.40
N THR A 76 2.74 10.08 3.72
CA THR A 76 2.92 9.43 5.02
C THR A 76 4.38 9.03 5.22
N GLU A 77 4.74 8.72 6.46
CA GLU A 77 6.11 8.29 6.76
C GLU A 77 6.47 6.98 6.03
N GLU A 78 5.52 6.05 5.96
CA GLU A 78 5.64 4.76 5.30
C GLU A 78 5.82 4.95 3.80
N SER A 79 4.93 5.70 3.14
CA SER A 79 5.04 6.03 1.71
C SER A 79 6.37 6.72 1.37
N ARG A 80 6.86 7.60 2.25
CA ARG A 80 8.14 8.28 2.08
C ARG A 80 9.32 7.30 2.18
N ARG A 81 9.32 6.42 3.19
CA ARG A 81 10.36 5.39 3.37
C ARG A 81 10.39 4.44 2.17
N GLU A 82 9.22 3.96 1.76
CA GLU A 82 9.01 3.07 0.61
C GLU A 82 9.49 3.69 -0.70
N SER A 83 9.14 4.95 -0.96
CA SER A 83 9.55 5.66 -2.17
C SER A 83 11.07 5.90 -2.22
N LYS A 84 11.67 6.25 -1.07
CA LYS A 84 13.11 6.51 -0.96
C LYS A 84 13.93 5.24 -1.23
N VAL A 85 13.52 4.10 -0.68
CA VAL A 85 14.23 2.83 -0.86
C VAL A 85 14.22 2.38 -2.32
N ALA A 86 13.16 2.70 -3.06
CA ALA A 86 12.97 2.29 -4.45
C ALA A 86 13.57 3.24 -5.49
N GLY A 87 14.25 4.32 -5.09
CA GLY A 87 14.85 5.29 -6.03
C GLY A 87 13.84 6.18 -6.75
N VAL A 88 12.60 6.29 -6.26
CA VAL A 88 11.57 7.17 -6.86
C VAL A 88 12.03 8.63 -6.96
N PRO A 89 12.73 9.22 -5.96
CA PRO A 89 13.24 10.59 -6.09
C PRO A 89 14.22 10.77 -7.26
N GLU A 90 15.05 9.77 -7.54
CA GLU A 90 16.00 9.74 -8.65
C GLU A 90 15.27 9.59 -9.99
N LEU A 91 14.28 8.71 -10.06
CA LEU A 91 13.38 8.55 -11.21
C LEU A 91 12.70 9.87 -11.57
N VAL A 92 12.16 10.60 -10.58
CA VAL A 92 11.51 11.90 -10.80
C VAL A 92 12.50 12.95 -11.30
N LYS A 93 13.77 12.91 -10.86
CA LYS A 93 14.80 13.82 -11.40
C LYS A 93 15.13 13.52 -12.86
N SER A 94 15.25 12.24 -13.22
CA SER A 94 15.66 11.79 -14.56
C SER A 94 14.53 11.88 -15.59
N HIS A 95 13.29 11.55 -15.20
CA HIS A 95 12.14 11.41 -16.09
C HIS A 95 10.93 12.29 -15.70
N GLY A 96 11.13 13.30 -14.85
CA GLY A 96 10.05 14.02 -14.16
C GLY A 96 8.90 14.52 -15.05
N THR A 97 9.19 15.11 -16.22
CA THR A 97 8.13 15.59 -17.12
C THR A 97 7.28 14.44 -17.65
N GLU A 98 7.90 13.37 -18.13
CA GLU A 98 7.20 12.20 -18.64
C GLU A 98 6.41 11.52 -17.52
N PHE A 99 7.07 11.24 -16.39
CA PHE A 99 6.48 10.57 -15.24
C PHE A 99 5.26 11.33 -14.69
N ASN A 100 5.34 12.67 -14.61
CA ASN A 100 4.22 13.50 -14.18
C ASN A 100 3.06 13.50 -15.19
N ASN A 101 3.36 13.51 -16.50
CA ASN A 101 2.32 13.45 -17.53
C ASN A 101 1.62 12.09 -17.54
N LEU A 102 2.36 11.00 -17.36
CA LEU A 102 1.81 9.66 -17.24
C LEU A 102 0.94 9.52 -15.98
N ASN A 103 1.40 9.97 -14.82
CA ASN A 103 0.60 9.96 -13.59
C ASN A 103 -0.71 10.75 -13.72
N LYS A 104 -0.66 11.95 -14.32
CA LYS A 104 -1.85 12.75 -14.59
C LYS A 104 -2.83 12.01 -15.51
N SER A 105 -2.32 11.46 -16.61
CA SER A 105 -3.13 10.70 -17.58
C SER A 105 -3.77 9.48 -16.92
N TYR A 106 -3.01 8.79 -16.07
CA TYR A 106 -3.47 7.63 -15.31
C TYR A 106 -4.62 8.01 -14.37
N SER A 107 -4.43 9.04 -13.55
CA SER A 107 -5.44 9.49 -12.61
C SER A 107 -6.70 10.03 -13.31
N LEU A 108 -6.56 10.69 -14.46
CA LEU A 108 -7.70 11.11 -15.28
C LEU A 108 -8.48 9.92 -15.86
N LYS A 109 -7.78 8.86 -16.29
CA LYS A 109 -8.40 7.67 -16.88
C LYS A 109 -9.13 6.82 -15.84
N PHE A 110 -8.49 6.53 -14.71
CA PHE A 110 -8.97 5.54 -13.75
C PHE A 110 -9.65 6.15 -12.51
N GLY A 111 -9.47 7.46 -12.26
CA GLY A 111 -10.09 8.13 -11.12
C GLY A 111 -9.43 7.80 -9.77
N PHE A 112 -8.23 7.23 -9.78
CA PHE A 112 -7.37 7.00 -8.62
C PHE A 112 -5.88 7.10 -9.01
N PRO A 113 -4.96 7.31 -8.05
CA PRO A 113 -3.51 7.36 -8.29
C PRO A 113 -2.93 6.02 -8.75
N PHE A 114 -1.79 6.06 -9.44
CA PHE A 114 -1.03 4.86 -9.75
C PHE A 114 -0.42 4.27 -8.48
N VAL A 115 -0.86 3.07 -8.12
CA VAL A 115 -0.35 2.33 -6.97
C VAL A 115 0.51 1.16 -7.46
N ILE A 116 1.73 1.09 -6.94
CA ILE A 116 2.68 0.00 -7.18
C ILE A 116 3.51 -0.22 -5.90
N CYS A 117 3.81 -1.48 -5.58
CA CYS A 117 4.63 -1.83 -4.44
C CYS A 117 6.10 -1.51 -4.73
N THR A 118 6.57 -0.34 -4.28
CA THR A 118 7.90 0.17 -4.65
C THR A 118 9.05 -0.69 -4.11
N TRP A 119 8.87 -1.39 -2.99
CA TRP A 119 9.88 -2.33 -2.48
C TRP A 119 10.17 -3.53 -3.40
N LEU A 120 9.25 -3.84 -4.32
CA LEU A 120 9.38 -4.96 -5.25
C LEU A 120 9.73 -4.52 -6.68
N ASN A 121 9.86 -3.22 -6.93
CA ASN A 121 10.02 -2.67 -8.28
C ASN A 121 11.15 -1.64 -8.30
N LYS A 122 12.03 -1.74 -9.30
CA LYS A 122 13.07 -0.72 -9.53
C LYS A 122 12.51 0.44 -10.33
N GLU A 123 13.27 1.53 -10.42
CA GLU A 123 12.89 2.74 -11.15
C GLU A 123 12.37 2.46 -12.57
N GLU A 124 13.06 1.63 -13.34
CA GLU A 124 12.67 1.25 -14.70
C GLU A 124 11.37 0.45 -14.74
N ASP A 125 11.16 -0.46 -13.78
CA ASP A 125 9.96 -1.28 -13.66
C ASP A 125 8.74 -0.43 -13.29
N ILE A 126 8.93 0.59 -12.45
CA ILE A 126 7.88 1.54 -12.07
C ILE A 126 7.41 2.32 -13.30
N LEU A 127 8.34 2.88 -14.08
CA LEU A 127 7.99 3.65 -15.28
C LEU A 127 7.36 2.75 -16.36
N HIS A 128 7.91 1.54 -16.55
CA HIS A 128 7.34 0.56 -17.46
C HIS A 128 5.92 0.16 -17.03
N GLY A 129 5.73 -0.14 -15.75
CA GLY A 129 4.43 -0.49 -15.16
C GLY A 129 3.40 0.62 -15.34
N LEU A 130 3.79 1.87 -15.15
CA LEU A 130 2.91 3.02 -15.36
C LEU A 130 2.49 3.15 -16.83
N ARG A 131 3.43 2.96 -17.78
CA ARG A 131 3.13 2.99 -19.21
C ARG A 131 2.23 1.82 -19.65
N SER A 132 2.53 0.60 -19.21
CA SER A 132 1.78 -0.60 -19.63
C SER A 132 0.36 -0.60 -19.05
N ARG A 133 0.21 -0.28 -17.76
CA ARG A 133 -1.07 -0.27 -17.06
C ARG A 133 -2.02 0.83 -17.53
N LEU A 134 -1.51 1.89 -18.16
CA LEU A 134 -2.36 2.86 -18.87
C LEU A 134 -3.17 2.24 -20.01
N HIS A 135 -2.80 1.08 -20.53
CA HIS A 135 -3.54 0.38 -21.57
C HIS A 135 -4.63 -0.55 -21.02
N ASN A 136 -4.65 -0.83 -19.70
CA ASN A 136 -5.65 -1.69 -19.07
C ASN A 136 -7.06 -1.10 -19.16
N SER A 137 -8.06 -1.98 -19.11
CA SER A 137 -9.43 -1.58 -18.81
C SER A 137 -9.57 -1.10 -17.35
N PRO A 138 -10.58 -0.27 -17.00
CA PRO A 138 -10.77 0.16 -15.62
C PRO A 138 -10.94 -0.97 -14.61
N GLU A 139 -11.58 -2.07 -15.01
CA GLU A 139 -11.81 -3.24 -14.14
C GLU A 139 -10.51 -4.00 -13.86
N GLU A 140 -9.72 -4.27 -14.91
CA GLU A 140 -8.40 -4.89 -14.78
C GLU A 140 -7.45 -4.03 -13.94
N GLU A 141 -7.51 -2.70 -14.12
CA GLU A 141 -6.63 -1.80 -13.40
C GLU A 141 -7.00 -1.66 -11.92
N LEU A 142 -8.28 -1.63 -11.60
CA LEU A 142 -8.74 -1.68 -10.22
C LEU A 142 -8.24 -2.97 -9.54
N HIS A 143 -8.38 -4.12 -10.19
CA HIS A 143 -7.86 -5.38 -9.65
C HIS A 143 -6.34 -5.33 -9.45
N THR A 144 -5.60 -4.89 -10.47
CA THR A 144 -4.14 -4.77 -10.42
C THR A 144 -3.69 -3.84 -9.29
N GLY A 145 -4.32 -2.68 -9.15
CA GLY A 145 -4.01 -1.73 -8.07
C GLY A 145 -4.25 -2.33 -6.68
N ILE A 146 -5.34 -3.08 -6.49
CA ILE A 146 -5.63 -3.76 -5.22
C ILE A 146 -4.61 -4.86 -4.90
N GLU A 147 -4.15 -5.61 -5.90
CA GLU A 147 -3.07 -6.59 -5.68
C GLU A 147 -1.76 -5.91 -5.26
N GLU A 148 -1.45 -4.72 -5.78
CA GLU A 148 -0.31 -3.93 -5.30
C GLU A 148 -0.50 -3.46 -3.85
N VAL A 149 -1.71 -3.06 -3.46
CA VAL A 149 -2.03 -2.71 -2.06
C VAL A 149 -1.81 -3.91 -1.13
N LYS A 150 -2.23 -5.10 -1.51
CA LYS A 150 -2.03 -6.33 -0.70
C LYS A 150 -0.55 -6.64 -0.50
N LYS A 151 0.29 -6.40 -1.52
CA LYS A 151 1.76 -6.54 -1.41
C LYS A 151 2.36 -5.52 -0.45
N ILE A 152 1.94 -4.26 -0.55
CA ILE A 152 2.37 -3.18 0.36
C ILE A 152 2.00 -3.55 1.81
N ALA A 153 0.75 -3.95 2.05
CA ALA A 153 0.28 -4.35 3.38
C ALA A 153 1.09 -5.51 3.98
N LEU A 154 1.43 -6.52 3.17
CA LEU A 154 2.27 -7.64 3.63
C LEU A 154 3.66 -7.17 4.08
N LEU A 155 4.29 -6.29 3.29
CA LEU A 155 5.65 -5.84 3.59
C LEU A 155 5.67 -4.88 4.78
N ARG A 156 4.68 -3.97 4.90
CA ARG A 156 4.50 -3.15 6.11
C ARG A 156 4.31 -4.03 7.35
N LEU A 157 3.47 -5.06 7.24
CA LEU A 157 3.23 -6.00 8.34
C LEU A 157 4.49 -6.76 8.75
N LYS A 158 5.28 -7.22 7.78
CA LYS A 158 6.57 -7.86 8.04
C LYS A 158 7.54 -6.93 8.76
N ASN A 159 7.62 -5.67 8.35
CA ASN A 159 8.50 -4.68 9.00
C ASN A 159 8.08 -4.44 10.45
N LEU A 160 6.79 -4.18 10.70
CA LEU A 160 6.28 -3.95 12.07
C LEU A 160 6.53 -5.13 13.01
N VAL A 161 6.28 -6.36 12.54
CA VAL A 161 6.46 -7.57 13.37
C VAL A 161 7.94 -7.94 13.53
N SER A 162 8.82 -7.54 12.61
CA SER A 162 10.26 -7.75 12.73
C SER A 162 10.91 -6.72 13.67
N ASP A 163 10.53 -5.44 13.55
CA ASP A 163 11.00 -4.37 14.44
C ASP A 163 10.60 -4.63 15.91
N ASP A 164 9.46 -5.28 16.15
CA ASP A 164 9.00 -5.73 17.47
C ASP A 164 9.88 -6.82 18.10
N MET A 165 10.65 -7.56 17.29
CA MET A 165 11.61 -8.57 17.77
C MET A 165 12.97 -7.94 18.09
N ASP A 166 13.38 -6.93 17.32
CA ASP A 166 14.67 -6.24 17.52
C ASP A 166 14.61 -5.19 18.63
N SER A 167 13.43 -4.61 18.92
CA SER A 167 13.22 -3.64 20.02
C SER A 167 13.10 -4.27 21.42
N LYS A 168 13.12 -5.62 21.52
CA LYS A 168 13.08 -6.39 22.77
C LYS A 168 14.38 -7.16 23.07
N MET A 169 15.45 -6.95 22.29
CA MET A 169 16.83 -7.38 22.57
C MET A 169 17.67 -6.21 23.08
#